data_AF-A0A7S2WQ10-F1
#
_entry.id   AF-A0A7S2WQ10-F1
#
_cell.length_a   1.000
_cell.length_b   1.000
_cell.length_c   1.000
_cell.angle_alpha   90.00
_cell.angle_beta   90.00
_cell.angle_gamma   90.00
#
_symmetry.space_group_name_H-M   'P 1'
#
loop_
_entity.id
_entity.type
_entity.pdbx_description
1 polymer ?
#
loop_
_entity_poly.entity_id
_entity_poly.type
_entity_poly.pdbx_seq_one_letter_code
_entity_poly.pdbx_strand_id
1 'polypeptide(L)'
;VVGRRTDPETGKIYHMTFNPPESEEISERLVQRSDDTEEKIKVRVKAFHDNCDAVKSYFEPQLTRIEGTEAKATVFSAVSDAIMQGIQSDSDSDNDSSGSSSSGGGGAAAGARGGGAVGPSRSLGR
;
A
#
# COMPACT_ATOMS: atom_id res chain seq x y z
N VAL A 1 -12.82 -16.27 7.89
CA VAL A 1 -13.93 -16.11 8.88
C VAL A 1 -14.59 -17.45 9.25
N VAL A 2 -14.55 -18.47 8.39
CA VAL A 2 -15.22 -19.77 8.64
C VAL A 2 -14.50 -20.68 9.66
N GLY A 3 -13.27 -20.35 10.08
CA GLY A 3 -12.45 -21.19 10.96
C GLY A 3 -12.30 -20.73 12.40
N ARG A 4 -12.90 -19.60 12.79
CA ARG A 4 -12.81 -19.08 14.16
C ARG A 4 -13.81 -19.81 15.06
N ARG A 5 -13.35 -20.17 16.26
CA ARG A 5 -14.12 -20.85 17.30
C ARG A 5 -13.83 -20.19 18.63
N THR A 6 -14.83 -20.11 19.51
CA THR A 6 -14.68 -19.51 20.84
C THR A 6 -15.11 -20.53 21.88
N ASP A 7 -14.28 -20.70 22.89
CA ASP A 7 -14.63 -21.49 24.07
C ASP A 7 -15.53 -20.66 25.00
N PRO A 8 -16.75 -21.11 25.31
CA PRO A 8 -17.67 -20.39 26.20
C PRO A 8 -17.24 -20.39 27.67
N GLU A 9 -16.40 -21.32 28.10
CA GLU A 9 -15.97 -21.42 29.51
C GLU A 9 -14.72 -20.57 29.79
N THR A 10 -13.77 -20.57 28.85
CA THR A 10 -12.51 -19.83 29.02
C THR A 10 -12.46 -18.51 28.27
N GLY A 11 -13.37 -18.28 27.32
CA GLY A 11 -13.38 -17.12 26.44
C GLY A 11 -12.25 -17.10 25.41
N LYS A 12 -11.43 -18.15 25.33
CA LYS A 12 -10.31 -18.22 24.39
C LYS A 12 -10.81 -18.41 22.96
N ILE A 13 -10.12 -17.76 22.01
CA ILE A 13 -10.42 -17.82 20.59
C ILE A 13 -9.41 -18.71 19.89
N TYR A 14 -9.92 -19.73 19.20
CA TYR A 14 -9.14 -20.69 18.43
C TYR A 14 -9.42 -20.55 16.93
N HIS A 15 -8.46 -20.95 16.11
CA HIS A 15 -8.62 -21.02 14.66
C HIS A 15 -8.18 -22.39 14.16
N MET A 16 -9.07 -23.18 13.57
CA MET A 16 -8.81 -24.60 13.26
C MET A 16 -7.55 -24.85 12.40
N THR A 17 -7.15 -23.90 11.56
CA THR A 17 -5.97 -24.01 10.68
C THR A 17 -4.69 -23.36 11.24
N PHE A 18 -4.80 -22.33 12.08
CA PHE A 18 -3.66 -21.48 12.45
C PHE A 18 -3.35 -21.51 13.95
N ASN A 19 -4.33 -21.89 14.77
CA ASN A 19 -4.21 -22.05 16.21
C ASN A 19 -5.23 -23.10 16.69
N PRO A 20 -4.96 -24.40 16.43
CA PRO A 20 -5.87 -25.47 16.80
C PRO A 20 -5.97 -25.63 18.32
N PRO A 21 -7.10 -26.15 18.84
CA PRO A 21 -7.24 -26.44 20.25
C PRO A 21 -6.29 -27.57 20.68
N GLU A 22 -5.76 -27.46 21.89
CA GLU A 22 -4.76 -28.41 22.44
C GLU A 22 -5.39 -29.71 22.97
N SER A 23 -6.72 -29.74 23.21
CA SER A 23 -7.43 -30.87 23.81
C SER A 23 -8.77 -31.14 23.09
N GLU A 24 -9.13 -32.42 22.95
CA GLU A 24 -10.39 -32.87 22.35
C GLU A 24 -11.61 -32.35 23.13
N GLU A 25 -11.54 -32.26 24.47
CA GLU A 25 -12.61 -31.71 25.31
C GLU A 25 -12.90 -30.23 25.00
N ILE A 26 -11.85 -29.45 24.71
CA ILE A 26 -12.01 -28.05 24.30
C ILE A 26 -12.66 -28.03 22.91
N SER A 27 -12.18 -28.90 22.00
CA SER A 27 -12.64 -28.96 20.62
C SER A 27 -14.14 -29.24 20.48
N GLU A 28 -14.72 -30.07 21.37
CA GLU A 28 -16.15 -30.39 21.40
C GLU A 28 -17.01 -29.26 21.99
N ARG A 29 -16.45 -28.42 22.87
CA ARG A 29 -17.15 -27.27 23.49
C ARG A 29 -17.05 -25.98 22.68
N LEU A 30 -16.22 -25.95 21.65
CA LEU A 30 -15.99 -24.78 20.81
C LEU A 30 -17.27 -24.36 20.06
N VAL A 31 -17.72 -23.13 20.31
CA VAL A 31 -18.87 -22.56 19.63
C VAL A 31 -18.42 -21.65 18.50
N GLN A 32 -19.05 -21.82 17.32
CA GLN A 32 -18.96 -20.83 16.25
C GLN A 32 -20.00 -19.75 16.48
N ARG A 33 -19.64 -18.47 16.39
CA ARG A 33 -20.63 -17.40 16.46
C ARG A 33 -21.62 -17.52 15.30
N SER A 34 -22.90 -17.31 15.61
CA SER A 34 -24.01 -17.29 14.64
C SER A 34 -23.80 -16.27 13.51
N ASP A 35 -22.97 -15.27 13.74
CA ASP A 35 -22.77 -14.16 12.82
C ASP A 35 -21.63 -14.42 11.80
N ASP A 36 -20.93 -15.56 11.90
CA ASP A 36 -19.84 -15.95 11.00
C ASP A 36 -20.37 -16.76 9.78
N THR A 37 -21.43 -16.27 9.12
CA THR A 37 -21.98 -16.83 7.86
C THR A 37 -21.55 -16.01 6.64
N GLU A 38 -21.58 -16.63 5.45
CA GLU A 38 -21.20 -15.98 4.20
C GLU A 38 -22.10 -14.77 3.88
N GLU A 39 -23.41 -14.89 4.13
CA GLU A 39 -24.36 -13.80 3.90
C GLU A 39 -24.06 -12.60 4.79
N LYS A 40 -23.73 -12.84 6.06
CA LYS A 40 -23.37 -11.78 7.01
C LYS A 40 -22.04 -11.12 6.66
N ILE A 41 -21.08 -11.89 6.14
CA ILE A 41 -19.81 -11.32 5.65
C ILE A 41 -20.07 -10.39 4.46
N LYS A 42 -20.88 -10.80 3.48
CA LYS A 42 -21.23 -9.94 2.33
C LYS A 42 -21.84 -8.61 2.76
N VAL A 43 -22.79 -8.65 3.70
CA VAL A 43 -23.43 -7.44 4.25
C VAL A 43 -22.40 -6.55 4.95
N ARG A 44 -21.52 -7.12 5.78
CA ARG A 44 -20.48 -6.35 6.49
C ARG A 44 -19.45 -5.74 5.54
N VAL A 45 -18.98 -6.51 4.57
CA VAL A 45 -17.99 -6.03 3.59
C VAL A 45 -18.59 -4.91 2.76
N LYS A 46 -19.86 -5.02 2.35
CA LYS A 46 -20.55 -3.92 1.66
C LYS A 46 -20.62 -2.66 2.53
N ALA A 47 -21.15 -2.79 3.75
CA ALA A 47 -21.26 -1.65 4.67
C ALA A 47 -19.89 -1.01 4.99
N PHE A 48 -18.83 -1.81 5.08
CA PHE A 48 -17.47 -1.32 5.24
C PHE A 48 -17.02 -0.47 4.05
N HIS A 49 -17.22 -0.94 2.80
CA HIS A 49 -16.87 -0.17 1.61
C HIS A 49 -17.70 1.11 1.50
N ASP A 50 -19.03 1.03 1.71
CA ASP A 50 -19.91 2.20 1.68
C ASP A 50 -19.45 3.29 2.68
N ASN A 51 -19.08 2.89 3.89
CA ASN A 51 -18.58 3.80 4.92
C ASN A 51 -17.18 4.34 4.59
N CYS A 52 -16.28 3.48 4.10
CA CYS A 52 -14.94 3.88 3.70
C CYS A 52 -14.98 4.88 2.55
N ASP A 53 -15.77 4.61 1.51
CA ASP A 53 -15.89 5.49 0.34
C ASP A 53 -16.44 6.87 0.72
N ALA A 54 -17.35 6.95 1.71
CA ALA A 54 -17.87 8.21 2.22
C ALA A 54 -16.80 9.10 2.88
N VAL A 55 -15.79 8.52 3.52
CA VAL A 55 -14.71 9.29 4.19
C VAL A 55 -13.45 9.39 3.33
N LYS A 56 -13.27 8.49 2.37
CA LYS A 56 -12.05 8.38 1.57
C LYS A 56 -11.77 9.64 0.78
N SER A 57 -12.79 10.29 0.23
CA SER A 57 -12.62 11.55 -0.52
C SER A 57 -12.02 12.68 0.30
N TYR A 58 -12.21 12.68 1.62
CA TYR A 58 -11.63 13.69 2.50
C TYR A 58 -10.15 13.43 2.78
N PHE A 59 -9.77 12.17 2.93
CA PHE A 59 -8.40 11.77 3.27
C PHE A 59 -7.53 11.40 2.07
N GLU A 60 -8.07 11.38 0.85
CA GLU A 60 -7.37 11.03 -0.39
C GLU A 60 -5.96 11.65 -0.52
N PRO A 61 -5.71 12.95 -0.22
CA PRO A 61 -4.36 13.52 -0.36
C PRO A 61 -3.33 12.98 0.65
N GLN A 62 -3.77 12.34 1.74
CA GLN A 62 -2.92 11.80 2.81
C GLN A 62 -3.03 10.27 2.93
N LEU A 63 -3.72 9.62 1.97
CA LEU A 63 -4.01 8.20 2.03
C LEU A 63 -2.91 7.39 1.34
N THR A 64 -2.18 6.57 2.10
CA THR A 64 -1.29 5.56 1.54
C THR A 64 -1.98 4.20 1.50
N ARG A 65 -2.09 3.60 0.30
CA ARG A 65 -2.68 2.27 0.12
C ARG A 65 -1.60 1.20 0.22
N ILE A 66 -1.83 0.18 1.05
CA ILE A 66 -0.92 -0.95 1.25
C ILE A 66 -1.68 -2.25 0.99
N GLU A 67 -1.09 -3.15 0.20
CA GLU A 67 -1.68 -4.46 -0.10
C GLU A 67 -1.41 -5.45 1.04
N GLY A 68 -2.47 -6.09 1.53
CA GLY A 68 -2.45 -6.98 2.69
C GLY A 68 -2.48 -8.47 2.35
N THR A 69 -2.36 -8.85 1.08
CA THR A 69 -2.39 -10.26 0.63
C THR A 69 -1.09 -11.01 0.89
N GLU A 70 -0.01 -10.28 1.18
CA GLU A 70 1.32 -10.81 1.40
C GLU A 70 1.54 -11.31 2.84
N ALA A 71 2.71 -11.91 3.08
CA ALA A 71 3.12 -12.34 4.41
C ALA A 71 3.18 -11.15 5.40
N LYS A 72 2.86 -11.43 6.68
CA LYS A 72 2.80 -10.42 7.75
C LYS A 72 4.06 -9.56 7.85
N ALA A 73 5.24 -10.15 7.66
CA ALA A 73 6.52 -9.44 7.72
C ALA A 73 6.65 -8.42 6.58
N THR A 74 6.26 -8.80 5.37
CA THR A 74 6.28 -7.92 4.19
C THR A 74 5.31 -6.75 4.34
N VAL A 75 4.09 -7.03 4.79
CA VAL A 75 3.08 -6.00 5.04
C VAL A 75 3.56 -5.03 6.13
N PHE A 76 4.18 -5.55 7.19
CA PHE A 76 4.73 -4.72 8.26
C PHE A 76 5.83 -3.77 7.77
N SER A 77 6.75 -4.27 6.93
CA SER A 77 7.78 -3.42 6.32
C SER A 77 7.15 -2.30 5.49
N ALA A 78 6.20 -2.64 4.61
CA ALA A 78 5.52 -1.66 3.76
C ALA A 78 4.80 -0.57 4.57
N VAL A 79 4.20 -0.92 5.71
CA VAL A 79 3.58 0.04 6.64
C VAL A 79 4.64 0.94 7.28
N SER A 80 5.74 0.36 7.76
CA SER A 80 6.83 1.12 8.36
C SER A 80 7.44 2.12 7.37
N ASP A 81 7.68 1.68 6.14
CA ASP A 81 8.27 2.51 5.08
C ASP A 81 7.34 3.67 4.70
N ALA A 82 6.03 3.41 4.59
CA ALA A 82 5.02 4.43 4.32
C ALA A 82 4.97 5.51 5.42
N ILE A 83 5.09 5.12 6.69
CA ILE A 83 5.11 6.07 7.81
C ILE A 83 6.39 6.91 7.79
N MET A 84 7.55 6.29 7.54
CA MET A 84 8.82 7.02 7.46
C MET A 84 8.81 8.06 6.33
N GLN A 85 8.27 7.71 5.16
CA GLN A 85 8.14 8.65 4.03
C GLN A 85 7.23 9.84 4.37
N GLY A 86 6.11 9.59 5.06
CA GLY A 86 5.20 10.65 5.50
C GLY A 86 5.83 11.64 6.49
N ILE A 87 6.70 11.16 7.38
CA ILE A 87 7.44 12.01 8.34
C ILE A 87 8.47 12.88 7.61
N GLN A 88 9.13 12.35 6.57
CA GLN A 88 10.14 13.09 5.82
C GLN A 88 9.53 14.26 5.01
N SER A 89 8.35 14.06 4.40
CA SER A 89 7.69 15.09 3.58
C SER A 89 7.28 16.34 4.35
N ASP A 90 7.02 16.23 5.66
CA ASP A 90 6.71 17.38 6.51
C ASP A 90 7.95 18.24 6.82
N SER A 91 9.15 17.65 6.75
CA SER A 91 10.41 18.35 7.08
C SER A 91 11.05 19.15 5.94
N ASP A 92 10.62 18.91 4.69
CA ASP A 92 11.18 19.58 3.50
C ASP A 92 10.42 20.88 3.11
N SER A 93 9.36 21.25 3.83
CA SER A 93 8.51 22.41 3.51
C SER A 93 9.04 23.78 3.99
N ASP A 94 10.15 23.81 4.74
CA ASP A 94 10.72 25.06 5.30
C ASP A 94 11.98 25.58 4.55
N ASN A 95 12.33 25.03 3.39
CA ASN A 95 13.48 25.52 2.60
C ASN A 95 13.08 26.23 1.30
N ASP A 96 12.26 27.27 1.42
CA ASP A 96 12.18 28.34 0.41
C ASP A 96 12.74 29.64 1.00
N SER A 97 14.02 29.92 0.70
CA SER A 97 14.61 31.26 0.78
C SER A 97 15.79 31.37 -0.18
N SER A 98 15.45 31.77 -1.40
CA SER A 98 16.16 32.69 -2.30
C SER A 98 17.62 33.05 -1.99
N GLY A 99 18.52 32.76 -2.93
CA GLY A 99 19.87 33.33 -3.03
C GLY A 99 20.34 33.43 -4.48
N SER A 100 19.78 34.37 -5.22
CA SER A 100 20.31 34.82 -6.51
C SER A 100 21.58 35.66 -6.29
N SER A 101 22.69 35.29 -6.94
CA SER A 101 23.73 36.28 -7.28
C SER A 101 24.52 35.87 -8.53
N SER A 102 24.38 36.72 -9.54
CA SER A 102 25.09 36.83 -10.81
C SER A 102 26.60 37.10 -10.70
N SER A 103 27.40 36.52 -11.61
CA SER A 103 28.59 37.09 -12.29
C SER A 103 29.28 35.93 -13.07
N GLY A 104 29.84 36.01 -14.28
CA GLY A 104 30.13 37.06 -15.24
C GLY A 104 31.35 36.62 -16.08
N GLY A 105 31.24 36.62 -17.43
CA GLY A 105 32.35 36.57 -18.42
C GLY A 105 32.90 35.17 -18.77
N GLY A 106 33.31 34.81 -19.99
CA GLY A 106 33.44 35.48 -21.29
C GLY A 106 34.39 34.66 -22.21
N GLY A 107 34.22 34.76 -23.55
CA GLY A 107 35.18 34.31 -24.59
C GLY A 107 34.75 33.04 -25.37
N ALA A 108 34.28 33.11 -26.63
CA ALA A 108 35.03 33.22 -27.92
C ALA A 108 35.95 31.99 -28.19
N ALA A 109 36.02 31.31 -29.34
CA ALA A 109 35.57 31.53 -30.72
C ALA A 109 35.71 30.21 -31.56
N ALA A 110 35.08 30.20 -32.75
CA ALA A 110 35.41 29.49 -34.03
C ALA A 110 35.75 27.97 -34.00
N GLY A 111 35.18 27.07 -34.80
CA GLY A 111 34.61 27.15 -36.15
C GLY A 111 35.47 26.32 -37.12
N ALA A 112 34.97 25.15 -37.62
CA ALA A 112 35.20 24.59 -38.98
C ALA A 112 34.87 23.09 -39.11
N ARG A 113 33.98 22.78 -40.10
CA ARG A 113 34.04 21.68 -41.12
C ARG A 113 33.97 20.22 -40.60
N GLY A 114 33.21 19.27 -41.15
CA GLY A 114 32.48 19.13 -42.42
C GLY A 114 32.54 17.65 -42.86
N GLY A 115 31.43 17.09 -43.37
CA GLY A 115 31.33 15.76 -44.01
C GLY A 115 30.73 14.68 -43.09
N GLY A 116 29.76 13.84 -43.46
CA GLY A 116 29.11 13.53 -44.74
C GLY A 116 28.77 12.03 -44.77
N ALA A 117 27.49 11.68 -45.01
CA ALA A 117 26.91 10.36 -45.43
C ALA A 117 25.43 10.32 -44.94
N VAL A 118 24.36 10.54 -45.71
CA VAL A 118 23.74 9.73 -46.81
C VAL A 118 23.71 8.25 -46.43
N GLY A 119 22.64 7.59 -45.95
CA GLY A 119 21.24 7.40 -46.39
C GLY A 119 20.96 5.86 -46.45
N PRO A 120 19.77 5.31 -46.76
CA PRO A 120 18.41 5.76 -46.53
C PRO A 120 17.53 4.75 -45.74
N SER A 121 16.42 5.27 -45.23
CA SER A 121 15.26 4.59 -44.67
C SER A 121 14.52 3.73 -45.71
N ARG A 122 14.00 2.56 -45.28
CA ARG A 122 12.90 1.87 -45.94
C ARG A 122 11.89 1.39 -44.91
N SER A 123 10.85 2.19 -44.73
CA SER A 123 9.54 1.75 -44.29
C SER A 123 8.77 1.23 -45.51
N LEU A 124 8.03 0.13 -45.34
CA LEU A 124 6.91 -0.25 -46.19
C LEU A 124 6.03 -1.18 -45.32
N GLY A 125 4.85 -0.67 -44.98
CA GLY A 125 3.84 -1.42 -44.24
C GLY A 125 3.07 -2.39 -45.12
N ARG A 126 2.35 -3.29 -44.46
CA ARG A 126 0.96 -3.61 -44.76
C ARG A 126 0.30 -4.19 -43.52
#